data_AF-A0A1H4GWK7-F1
#
_entry.id   AF-A0A1H4GWK7-F1
#
_cell.length_a   1.000
_cell.length_b   1.000
_cell.length_c   1.000
_cell.angle_alpha   90.00
_cell.angle_beta   90.00
_cell.angle_gamma   90.00
#
_symmetry.space_group_name_H-M   'P 1'
#
loop_
_entity.id
_entity.type
_entity.pdbx_description
1 polymer ?
#
loop_
_entity_poly.entity_id
_entity_poly.type
_entity_poly.pdbx_seq_one_letter_code
_entity_poly.pdbx_strand_id
1 'polypeptide(L)'
;MASAVALTALLVGMSATAGPASAAEPAAQSCSYDLGTRTLVCVDPGEDLNRAVLEQTHLLVVTPPAQPDALAGAAPADRLLPAGVRATFVQSQLYDDAGYGGSFFQITNSSACNGSTTWYFGPLGSVGWSGRVSSFKSFSGCSTKLWQGTGYTGASYGYAVNASSLGSMNDQANSVTLR
;
A
#
# COMPACT_ATOMS: atom_id res chain seq x y z
N MET A 1 51.81 -31.96 63.30
CA MET A 1 50.59 -31.42 63.94
C MET A 1 50.23 -30.12 63.25
N ALA A 2 48.92 -29.90 63.02
CA ALA A 2 48.25 -28.70 62.49
C ALA A 2 48.25 -28.47 60.97
N SER A 3 47.03 -28.62 60.43
CA SER A 3 46.52 -28.28 59.10
C SER A 3 46.40 -26.77 58.86
N ALA A 4 46.37 -26.34 57.60
CA ALA A 4 45.47 -25.27 57.15
C ALA A 4 45.21 -25.37 55.63
N VAL A 5 43.93 -25.45 55.30
CA VAL A 5 43.30 -25.52 53.98
C VAL A 5 43.11 -24.09 53.45
N ALA A 6 43.36 -23.83 52.17
CA ALA A 6 42.93 -22.59 51.52
C ALA A 6 42.12 -22.92 50.26
N LEU A 7 40.83 -22.57 50.30
CA LEU A 7 39.85 -22.64 49.22
C LEU A 7 40.22 -21.64 48.10
N THR A 8 40.40 -22.13 46.88
CA THR A 8 40.44 -21.28 45.68
C THR A 8 39.05 -21.24 45.07
N ALA A 9 38.38 -20.07 45.13
CA ALA A 9 37.06 -19.85 44.57
C ALA A 9 37.12 -19.76 43.04
N LEU A 10 36.37 -20.63 42.34
CA LEU A 10 36.11 -20.52 40.90
C LEU A 10 35.08 -19.41 40.66
N LEU A 11 35.50 -18.32 40.01
CA LEU A 11 34.60 -17.34 39.40
C LEU A 11 34.10 -17.91 38.06
N VAL A 12 32.85 -18.37 38.04
CA VAL A 12 32.16 -18.75 36.81
C VAL A 12 31.71 -17.47 36.10
N GLY A 13 32.40 -17.11 35.02
CA GLY A 13 32.01 -16.02 34.14
C GLY A 13 30.71 -16.37 33.41
N MET A 14 29.64 -15.63 33.72
CA MET A 14 28.37 -15.68 32.98
C MET A 14 28.54 -14.94 31.66
N SER A 15 28.79 -15.69 30.59
CA SER A 15 28.64 -15.20 29.22
C SER A 15 27.16 -15.02 28.92
N ALA A 16 26.68 -13.76 28.99
CA ALA A 16 25.37 -13.42 28.47
C ALA A 16 25.41 -13.49 26.94
N THR A 17 24.85 -14.56 26.37
CA THR A 17 24.54 -14.64 24.94
C THR A 17 23.41 -13.65 24.65
N ALA A 18 23.73 -12.47 24.12
CA ALA A 18 22.74 -11.61 23.49
C ALA A 18 22.09 -12.42 22.36
N GLY A 19 20.80 -12.74 22.50
CA GLY A 19 20.03 -13.38 21.45
C GLY A 19 20.03 -12.51 20.18
N PRO A 20 19.76 -13.10 19.00
CA PRO A 20 19.66 -12.31 17.78
C PRO A 20 18.56 -11.26 17.99
N ALA A 21 18.93 -9.99 17.93
CA ALA A 21 17.96 -8.93 17.76
C ALA A 21 17.24 -9.23 16.44
N SER A 22 15.94 -9.51 16.49
CA SER A 22 15.10 -9.51 15.30
C SER A 22 15.32 -8.15 14.63
N ALA A 23 16.03 -8.14 13.51
CA ALA A 23 16.09 -6.98 12.65
C ALA A 23 14.63 -6.64 12.34
N ALA A 24 14.17 -5.47 12.77
CA ALA A 24 12.88 -4.97 12.35
C ALA A 24 12.84 -5.09 10.83
N GLU A 25 11.85 -5.82 10.30
CA GLU A 25 11.67 -5.92 8.86
C GLU A 25 11.64 -4.49 8.31
N PRO A 26 12.37 -4.20 7.21
CA PRO A 26 12.36 -2.87 6.65
C PRO A 26 10.91 -2.48 6.41
N ALA A 27 10.52 -1.33 6.97
CA ALA A 27 9.15 -0.88 6.93
C ALA A 27 8.72 -0.80 5.45
N ALA A 28 7.59 -1.42 5.13
CA ALA A 28 7.22 -1.67 3.76
C ALA A 28 6.95 -0.37 2.99
N GLN A 29 7.37 -0.31 1.72
CA GLN A 29 7.22 0.88 0.89
C GLN A 29 5.77 1.12 0.49
N SER A 30 5.43 2.40 0.33
CA SER A 30 4.17 2.81 -0.29
C SER A 30 4.41 3.15 -1.75
N CYS A 31 3.50 2.72 -2.63
CA CYS A 31 3.70 2.77 -4.07
C CYS A 31 2.48 3.34 -4.79
N SER A 32 2.71 3.98 -5.94
CA SER A 32 1.70 4.48 -6.86
C SER A 32 1.92 3.89 -8.24
N TYR A 33 0.88 3.34 -8.84
CA TYR A 33 0.89 2.88 -10.23
C TYR A 33 -0.15 3.63 -11.04
N ASP A 34 0.26 4.25 -12.15
CA ASP A 34 -0.67 4.85 -13.10
C ASP A 34 -0.98 3.88 -14.25
N LEU A 35 -2.26 3.57 -14.44
CA LEU A 35 -2.73 2.63 -15.46
C LEU A 35 -2.53 3.15 -16.89
N GLY A 36 -2.56 4.46 -17.09
CA GLY A 36 -2.45 5.09 -18.41
C GLY A 36 -1.01 5.14 -18.90
N THR A 37 -0.08 5.54 -18.05
CA THR A 37 1.36 5.67 -18.37
C THR A 37 2.15 4.42 -18.04
N ARG A 38 1.60 3.51 -17.22
CA ARG A 38 2.25 2.28 -16.71
C ARG A 38 3.50 2.56 -15.86
N THR A 39 3.52 3.70 -15.18
CA THR A 39 4.63 4.09 -14.31
C THR A 39 4.38 3.67 -12.86
N LEU A 40 5.39 3.07 -12.24
CA LEU A 40 5.42 2.76 -10.81
C LEU A 40 6.38 3.74 -10.10
N VAL A 41 5.92 4.36 -9.03
CA VAL A 41 6.74 5.15 -8.11
C VAL A 41 6.53 4.61 -6.71
N CYS A 42 7.61 4.30 -6.00
CA CYS A 42 7.57 3.84 -4.62
C CYS A 42 8.44 4.74 -3.76
N VAL A 43 8.06 4.89 -2.49
CA VAL A 43 8.77 5.70 -1.51
C VAL A 43 8.90 4.95 -0.20
N ASP A 44 9.91 5.30 0.57
CA ASP A 44 10.11 4.73 1.90
C ASP A 44 9.08 5.29 2.90
N PRO A 45 8.81 4.59 4.01
CA PRO A 45 7.88 5.06 5.03
C PRO A 45 8.21 6.44 5.56
N GLY A 46 7.20 7.31 5.60
CA GLY A 46 7.32 8.72 6.03
C GLY A 46 7.64 9.69 4.89
N GLU A 47 7.94 9.21 3.68
CA GLU A 47 8.09 10.05 2.50
C GLU A 47 6.74 10.39 1.84
N ASP A 48 6.70 11.52 1.13
CA ASP A 48 5.51 11.95 0.39
C ASP A 48 5.48 11.31 -1.00
N LEU A 49 4.70 10.23 -1.13
CA LEU A 49 4.51 9.50 -2.39
C LEU A 49 3.95 10.39 -3.51
N ASN A 50 3.00 11.28 -3.21
CA ASN A 50 2.34 12.08 -4.24
C ASN A 50 3.30 13.15 -4.79
N ARG A 51 4.16 13.71 -3.93
CA ARG A 51 5.26 14.57 -4.36
C ARG A 51 6.24 13.80 -5.24
N ALA A 52 6.64 12.59 -4.85
CA ALA A 52 7.55 11.77 -5.66
C ALA A 52 6.95 11.42 -7.04
N VAL A 53 5.65 11.10 -7.11
CA VAL A 53 4.96 10.89 -8.38
C VAL A 53 5.01 12.13 -9.26
N LEU A 54 4.72 13.31 -8.70
CA LEU A 54 4.77 14.56 -9.45
C LEU A 54 6.17 14.85 -10.00
N GLU A 55 7.20 14.69 -9.18
CA GLU A 55 8.59 14.96 -9.56
C GLU A 55 9.12 13.99 -10.61
N GLN A 56 8.77 12.70 -10.52
CA GLN A 56 9.31 11.66 -11.40
C GLN A 56 8.51 11.48 -12.69
N THR A 57 7.20 11.77 -12.68
CA THR A 57 6.30 11.43 -13.79
C THR A 57 5.55 12.64 -14.36
N HIS A 58 5.67 13.82 -13.72
CA HIS A 58 4.86 14.99 -14.02
C HIS A 58 3.34 14.75 -13.88
N LEU A 59 2.94 13.76 -13.07
CA LEU A 59 1.54 13.51 -12.73
C LEU A 59 1.18 14.13 -11.38
N LEU A 60 0.21 15.03 -11.37
CA LEU A 60 -0.41 15.49 -10.14
C LEU A 60 -1.48 14.47 -9.71
N VAL A 61 -1.22 13.75 -8.62
CA VAL A 61 -2.20 12.83 -8.03
C VAL A 61 -3.32 13.62 -7.35
N VAL A 62 -4.55 13.37 -7.79
CA VAL A 62 -5.77 13.95 -7.26
C VAL A 62 -6.54 12.86 -6.53
N THR A 63 -6.67 13.02 -5.21
CA THR A 63 -7.54 12.19 -4.37
C THR A 63 -8.82 12.98 -4.14
N PRO A 64 -9.96 12.68 -4.80
CA PRO A 64 -11.22 13.31 -4.44
C PRO A 64 -11.56 12.94 -2.98
N PRO A 65 -12.17 13.85 -2.21
CA PRO A 65 -12.48 13.58 -0.81
C PRO A 65 -13.36 12.34 -0.69
N ALA A 66 -13.14 11.57 0.38
CA ALA A 66 -13.86 10.31 0.65
C ALA A 66 -15.37 10.50 0.96
N GLN A 67 -15.95 11.68 0.70
CA GLN A 67 -17.34 12.04 0.98
C GLN A 67 -17.89 12.95 -0.14
N PRO A 68 -19.14 12.72 -0.61
CA PRO A 68 -19.77 13.56 -1.63
C PRO A 68 -20.04 15.02 -1.14
N ASP A 69 -20.02 15.28 0.16
CA ASP A 69 -20.36 16.59 0.74
C ASP A 69 -19.20 17.61 0.68
N ALA A 70 -17.97 17.17 0.40
CA ALA A 70 -16.81 18.05 0.27
C ALA A 70 -16.65 18.64 -1.14
N LEU A 71 -17.52 18.27 -2.10
CA LEU A 71 -17.51 18.77 -3.48
C LEU A 71 -18.58 19.85 -3.75
N ALA A 72 -19.39 20.22 -2.75
CA ALA A 72 -20.38 21.29 -2.89
C ALA A 72 -19.79 22.73 -2.96
N GLY A 73 -18.47 22.88 -3.04
CA GLY A 73 -17.81 24.21 -3.06
C GLY A 73 -16.58 24.35 -3.94
N ALA A 74 -16.12 23.31 -4.63
CA ALA A 74 -14.98 23.42 -5.53
C ALA A 74 -15.17 22.50 -6.74
N ALA A 75 -15.73 23.07 -7.82
CA ALA A 75 -15.49 22.51 -9.13
C ALA A 75 -13.96 22.47 -9.36
N PRO A 76 -13.34 21.35 -9.76
CA PRO A 76 -11.95 21.35 -10.19
C PRO A 76 -11.89 21.90 -11.62
N ALA A 77 -12.26 23.17 -11.77
CA ALA A 77 -12.00 23.95 -12.96
C ALA A 77 -11.02 25.05 -12.54
N ASP A 78 -9.89 25.15 -13.24
CA ASP A 78 -8.90 26.23 -13.14
C ASP A 78 -7.79 26.14 -12.07
N ARG A 79 -7.40 24.95 -11.62
CA ARG A 79 -5.99 24.79 -11.22
C ARG A 79 -5.15 24.67 -12.50
N LEU A 80 -4.68 25.80 -13.01
CA LEU A 80 -3.66 25.84 -14.05
C LEU A 80 -2.46 25.00 -13.57
N LEU A 81 -2.33 23.81 -14.14
CA LEU A 81 -1.17 22.96 -13.89
C LEU A 81 0.05 23.60 -14.58
N PRO A 82 1.24 23.51 -13.98
CA PRO A 82 2.48 23.88 -14.67
C PRO A 82 2.57 23.18 -16.03
N ALA A 83 3.24 23.81 -17.00
CA ALA A 83 3.40 23.24 -18.32
C ALA A 83 4.01 21.83 -18.24
N GLY A 84 3.39 20.86 -18.93
CA GLY A 84 3.81 19.45 -18.92
C GLY A 84 3.24 18.60 -17.77
N VAL A 85 2.62 19.21 -16.75
CA VAL A 85 1.97 18.48 -15.66
C VAL A 85 0.56 18.05 -16.07
N ARG A 86 0.21 16.80 -15.77
CA ARG A 86 -1.11 16.21 -16.06
C ARG A 86 -1.74 15.72 -14.76
N ALA A 87 -3.06 15.80 -14.63
CA ALA A 87 -3.74 15.20 -13.49
C ALA A 87 -3.88 13.69 -13.67
N THR A 88 -3.74 12.95 -12.58
CA THR A 88 -4.16 11.54 -12.47
C THR A 88 -4.98 11.37 -11.20
N PHE A 89 -6.01 10.53 -11.25
CA PHE A 89 -6.99 10.38 -10.18
C PHE A 89 -6.79 9.05 -9.48
N VAL A 90 -6.75 9.08 -8.15
CA VAL A 90 -6.74 7.84 -7.36
C VAL A 90 -8.02 7.08 -7.64
N GLN A 91 -7.90 5.81 -8.02
CA GLN A 91 -9.03 4.90 -8.23
C GLN A 91 -9.17 3.92 -7.06
N SER A 92 -8.05 3.43 -6.53
CA SER A 92 -8.02 2.57 -5.36
C SER A 92 -6.73 2.76 -4.58
N GLN A 93 -6.80 2.61 -3.27
CA GLN A 93 -5.66 2.50 -2.37
C GLN A 93 -5.80 1.19 -1.58
N LEU A 94 -4.88 0.27 -1.81
CA LEU A 94 -4.79 -1.04 -1.16
C LEU A 94 -3.81 -0.92 0.00
N TYR A 95 -4.16 -1.46 1.16
CA TYR A 95 -3.36 -1.35 2.37
C TYR A 95 -2.87 -2.73 2.81
N ASP A 96 -1.65 -2.79 3.34
CA ASP A 96 -1.06 -4.00 3.90
C ASP A 96 -1.89 -4.53 5.07
N ASP A 97 -2.31 -3.63 5.96
CA ASP A 97 -3.02 -4.03 7.18
C ASP A 97 -4.53 -3.84 7.06
N ALA A 98 -5.27 -4.53 7.92
CA ALA A 98 -6.67 -4.21 8.17
C ALA A 98 -6.81 -2.80 8.79
N GLY A 99 -7.99 -2.20 8.65
CA GLY A 99 -8.30 -0.88 9.20
C GLY A 99 -7.66 0.29 8.44
N TYR A 100 -7.22 0.07 7.20
CA TYR A 100 -6.51 1.06 6.37
C TYR A 100 -5.14 1.46 6.95
N GLY A 101 -4.47 0.51 7.60
CA GLY A 101 -3.15 0.69 8.22
C GLY A 101 -2.00 0.19 7.35
N GLY A 102 -0.78 0.38 7.85
CA GLY A 102 0.43 -0.05 7.17
C GLY A 102 0.76 0.77 5.92
N SER A 103 1.62 0.21 5.08
CA SER A 103 1.96 0.78 3.77
C SER A 103 0.77 0.65 2.83
N PHE A 104 0.80 1.41 1.73
CA PHE A 104 -0.26 1.35 0.74
C PHE A 104 0.22 1.32 -0.70
N PHE A 105 -0.58 0.68 -1.56
CA PHE A 105 -0.46 0.69 -3.00
C PHE A 105 -1.64 1.44 -3.59
N GLN A 106 -1.39 2.59 -4.20
CA GLN A 106 -2.42 3.33 -4.90
C GLN A 106 -2.37 3.06 -6.41
N ILE A 107 -3.55 2.91 -6.99
CA ILE A 107 -3.77 2.78 -8.43
C ILE A 107 -4.42 4.07 -8.89
N THR A 108 -3.82 4.69 -9.90
CA THR A 108 -4.25 5.96 -10.47
C THR A 108 -4.53 5.82 -11.96
N ASN A 109 -5.34 6.73 -12.50
CA ASN A 109 -5.58 6.82 -13.93
C ASN A 109 -5.98 8.25 -14.31
N SER A 110 -5.79 8.59 -15.57
CA SER A 110 -6.19 9.87 -16.18
C SER A 110 -7.68 10.22 -16.09
N SER A 111 -8.54 9.28 -15.68
CA SER A 111 -9.98 9.49 -15.53
C SER A 111 -10.57 8.72 -14.35
N ALA A 112 -11.66 9.28 -13.82
CA ALA A 112 -12.53 8.64 -12.84
C ALA A 112 -13.25 7.42 -13.43
N CYS A 113 -13.74 6.53 -12.56
CA CYS A 113 -14.57 5.42 -12.99
C CYS A 113 -15.95 5.91 -13.45
N ASN A 114 -16.52 5.20 -14.42
CA ASN A 114 -17.82 5.51 -15.02
C ASN A 114 -18.87 4.41 -14.73
N GLY A 115 -18.55 3.42 -13.91
CA GLY A 115 -19.43 2.31 -13.56
C GLY A 115 -19.65 1.29 -14.67
N SER A 116 -19.01 1.42 -15.84
CA SER A 116 -19.15 0.52 -16.99
C SER A 116 -17.81 -0.07 -17.45
N THR A 117 -16.73 0.71 -17.38
CA THR A 117 -15.39 0.28 -17.76
C THR A 117 -14.73 -0.44 -16.59
N THR A 118 -14.34 -1.70 -16.81
CA THR A 118 -13.51 -2.43 -15.85
C THR A 118 -12.04 -2.27 -16.20
N TRP A 119 -11.26 -1.77 -15.25
CA TRP A 119 -9.81 -1.73 -15.32
C TRP A 119 -9.22 -2.95 -14.62
N TYR A 120 -8.09 -3.42 -15.13
CA TYR A 120 -7.43 -4.64 -14.69
C TYR A 120 -6.01 -4.30 -14.29
N PHE A 121 -5.61 -4.69 -13.08
CA PHE A 121 -4.23 -4.60 -12.64
C PHE A 121 -3.80 -5.90 -11.95
N GLY A 122 -2.71 -6.46 -12.44
CA GLY A 122 -2.17 -7.72 -11.98
C GLY A 122 -1.08 -8.22 -12.92
N PRO A 123 -0.17 -9.09 -12.43
CA PRO A 123 -0.10 -9.59 -11.06
C PRO A 123 0.44 -8.53 -10.08
N LEU A 124 -0.10 -8.46 -8.85
CA LEU A 124 0.41 -7.60 -7.79
C LEU A 124 1.86 -7.93 -7.41
N GLY A 125 2.28 -9.19 -7.60
CA GLY A 125 3.68 -9.59 -7.44
C GLY A 125 4.65 -8.87 -8.37
N SER A 126 4.21 -8.33 -9.52
CA SER A 126 5.09 -7.56 -10.42
C SER A 126 5.58 -6.24 -9.82
N VAL A 127 4.91 -5.77 -8.76
CA VAL A 127 5.23 -4.53 -8.04
C VAL A 127 5.52 -4.79 -6.55
N GLY A 128 5.76 -6.05 -6.16
CA GLY A 128 6.08 -6.41 -4.76
C GLY A 128 4.88 -6.40 -3.80
N TRP A 129 3.65 -6.48 -4.33
CA TRP A 129 2.39 -6.42 -3.56
C TRP A 129 1.59 -7.73 -3.53
N SER A 130 2.20 -8.85 -3.94
CA SER A 130 1.58 -10.18 -3.87
C SER A 130 1.27 -10.56 -2.43
N GLY A 131 0.03 -10.97 -2.15
CA GLY A 131 -0.35 -11.54 -0.85
C GLY A 131 -0.22 -10.57 0.32
N ARG A 132 -0.36 -9.26 0.07
CA ARG A 132 -0.18 -8.22 1.10
C ARG A 132 -1.46 -7.51 1.50
N VAL A 133 -2.44 -7.44 0.60
CA VAL A 133 -3.60 -6.56 0.82
C VAL A 133 -4.54 -7.15 1.87
N SER A 134 -4.83 -6.37 2.91
CA SER A 134 -5.83 -6.71 3.95
C SER A 134 -6.95 -5.69 4.08
N SER A 135 -6.85 -4.49 3.50
CA SER A 135 -7.95 -3.54 3.39
C SER A 135 -7.80 -2.62 2.17
N PHE A 136 -8.86 -1.92 1.76
CA PHE A 136 -8.77 -0.94 0.66
C PHE A 136 -9.80 0.18 0.75
N LYS A 137 -9.47 1.32 0.13
CA LYS A 137 -10.40 2.40 -0.19
C LYS A 137 -10.45 2.65 -1.69
N SER A 138 -11.63 2.83 -2.24
CA SER A 138 -11.85 3.22 -3.63
C SER A 138 -12.25 4.70 -3.70
N PHE A 139 -11.83 5.36 -4.76
CA PHE A 139 -11.99 6.78 -4.97
C PHE A 139 -12.49 7.05 -6.39
N SER A 140 -12.82 8.30 -6.70
CA SER A 140 -13.17 8.72 -8.07
C SER A 140 -14.33 7.92 -8.68
N GLY A 141 -15.33 7.60 -7.85
CA GLY A 141 -16.51 6.81 -8.27
C GLY A 141 -16.22 5.33 -8.54
N CYS A 142 -15.02 4.85 -8.23
CA CYS A 142 -14.63 3.47 -8.45
C CYS A 142 -15.10 2.55 -7.32
N SER A 143 -15.22 1.28 -7.67
CA SER A 143 -15.38 0.13 -6.78
C SER A 143 -14.24 -0.85 -7.07
N THR A 144 -13.65 -1.40 -6.01
CA THR A 144 -12.51 -2.31 -6.11
C THR A 144 -12.97 -3.74 -5.81
N LYS A 145 -12.48 -4.69 -6.62
CA LYS A 145 -12.59 -6.12 -6.40
C LYS A 145 -11.21 -6.74 -6.41
N LEU A 146 -10.90 -7.56 -5.40
CA LEU A 146 -9.62 -8.22 -5.23
C LEU A 146 -9.76 -9.73 -5.47
N TRP A 147 -8.72 -10.32 -6.04
CA TRP A 147 -8.70 -11.73 -6.43
C TRP A 147 -7.47 -12.42 -5.84
N GLN A 148 -7.66 -13.66 -5.41
CA GLN A 148 -6.56 -14.48 -4.90
C GLN A 148 -5.62 -14.95 -6.02
N GLY A 149 -6.11 -15.16 -7.23
CA GLY A 149 -5.29 -15.50 -8.39
C GLY A 149 -4.64 -14.28 -9.04
N THR A 150 -3.53 -14.49 -9.76
CA THR A 150 -2.82 -13.45 -10.52
C THR A 150 -3.52 -13.04 -11.82
N GLY A 151 -4.40 -13.89 -12.36
CA GLY A 151 -5.15 -13.67 -13.60
C GLY A 151 -6.62 -13.36 -13.38
N TYR A 152 -6.98 -12.70 -12.27
CA TYR A 152 -8.38 -12.38 -11.92
C TYR A 152 -9.26 -13.62 -11.71
N THR A 153 -8.70 -14.65 -11.08
CA THR A 153 -9.33 -15.96 -10.85
C THR A 153 -9.30 -16.35 -9.37
N GLY A 154 -9.97 -17.45 -9.03
CA GLY A 154 -10.00 -18.00 -7.66
C GLY A 154 -10.99 -17.28 -6.75
N ALA A 155 -10.76 -17.38 -5.43
CA ALA A 155 -11.55 -16.65 -4.44
C ALA A 155 -11.40 -15.13 -4.65
N SER A 156 -12.45 -14.39 -4.34
CA SER A 156 -12.46 -12.94 -4.53
C SER A 156 -13.25 -12.23 -3.44
N TYR A 157 -12.75 -11.06 -3.05
CA TYR A 157 -13.52 -10.06 -2.32
C TYR A 157 -14.22 -9.17 -3.34
N GLY A 158 -15.56 -9.24 -3.40
CA GLY A 158 -16.38 -8.61 -4.44
C GLY A 158 -16.22 -7.08 -4.54
N TYR A 159 -16.88 -6.48 -5.54
CA TYR A 159 -16.84 -5.03 -5.74
C TYR A 159 -17.42 -4.31 -4.53
N ALA A 160 -16.59 -3.49 -3.87
CA ALA A 160 -17.00 -2.58 -2.82
C ALA A 160 -16.28 -1.24 -2.98
N VAL A 161 -16.83 -0.18 -2.39
CA VAL A 161 -16.17 1.14 -2.37
C VAL A 161 -15.08 1.16 -1.31
N ASN A 162 -15.31 0.57 -0.13
CA ASN A 162 -14.30 0.46 0.90
C ASN A 162 -14.46 -0.88 1.62
N ALA A 163 -13.34 -1.45 2.06
CA ALA A 163 -13.33 -2.61 2.93
C ALA A 163 -12.25 -2.42 3.98
N SER A 164 -12.64 -2.30 5.25
CA SER A 164 -11.69 -2.19 6.37
C SER A 164 -11.02 -3.53 6.69
N SER A 165 -11.53 -4.65 6.17
CA SER A 165 -10.87 -5.94 6.18
C SER A 165 -11.40 -6.80 5.05
N LEU A 166 -10.56 -7.69 4.51
CA LEU A 166 -10.97 -8.72 3.56
C LEU A 166 -11.40 -10.04 4.25
N GLY A 167 -11.38 -10.09 5.57
CA GLY A 167 -11.74 -11.27 6.36
C GLY A 167 -10.78 -12.43 6.05
N SER A 168 -11.34 -13.57 5.61
CA SER A 168 -10.54 -14.75 5.25
C SER A 168 -9.63 -14.54 4.03
N MET A 169 -9.78 -13.42 3.30
CA MET A 169 -8.94 -13.09 2.15
C MET A 169 -7.85 -12.06 2.47
N ASN A 170 -7.65 -11.68 3.74
CA ASN A 170 -6.51 -10.88 4.18
C ASN A 170 -5.20 -11.55 3.73
N ASP A 171 -4.25 -10.75 3.23
CA ASP A 171 -2.91 -11.19 2.79
C ASP A 171 -2.93 -12.26 1.67
N GLN A 172 -4.00 -12.29 0.88
CA GLN A 172 -4.16 -13.28 -0.19
C GLN A 172 -4.39 -12.68 -1.58
N ALA A 173 -4.59 -11.35 -1.69
CA ALA A 173 -4.83 -10.72 -2.98
C ALA A 173 -3.58 -10.76 -3.88
N ASN A 174 -3.76 -11.14 -5.15
CA ASN A 174 -2.71 -11.17 -6.16
C ASN A 174 -3.09 -10.48 -7.48
N SER A 175 -4.34 -10.07 -7.65
CA SER A 175 -4.76 -9.18 -8.73
C SER A 175 -6.01 -8.38 -8.33
N VAL A 176 -6.26 -7.29 -9.04
CA VAL A 176 -7.33 -6.34 -8.73
C VAL A 176 -8.06 -5.89 -10.00
N THR A 177 -9.36 -5.71 -9.87
CA THR A 177 -10.22 -5.11 -10.89
C THR A 177 -10.95 -3.90 -10.31
N LEU A 178 -11.02 -2.82 -11.07
CA LEU A 178 -11.68 -1.57 -10.67
C LEU A 178 -12.82 -1.24 -11.64
N ARG A 179 -13.95 -0.74 -11.14
CA ARG A 179 -15.14 -0.41 -11.95
C ARG A 179 -15.84 0.85 -11.47
#